data_AF-A0A7W0MTL6-F1
#
_entry.id   AF-A0A7W0MTL6-F1
#
_cell.length_a   1.000
_cell.length_b   1.000
_cell.length_c   1.000
_cell.angle_alpha   90.00
_cell.angle_beta   90.00
_cell.angle_gamma   90.00
#
_symmetry.space_group_name_H-M   'P 1'
#
loop_
_entity.id
_entity.type
_entity.pdbx_description
1 polymer ?
#
loop_
_entity_poly.entity_id
_entity_poly.type
_entity_poly.pdbx_seq_one_letter_code
_entity_poly.pdbx_strand_id
1 'polypeptide(L)' 'MRIALVGVGLIGGSVGMAARRRLGAHVTAWDPDGDALTLALERGAIDEAAAGVSSLRGAGAG' A
#
# COMPACT_ATOMS: atom_id res chain seq x y z
N MET A 1 -6.33 4.72 -10.55
CA MET A 1 -5.28 5.54 -9.90
C MET A 1 -4.25 4.61 -9.25
N ARG A 2 -2.97 4.97 -9.17
CA ARG A 2 -1.94 4.18 -8.47
C ARG A 2 -1.41 4.95 -7.27
N ILE A 3 -1.31 4.30 -6.12
CA ILE A 3 -0.73 4.88 -4.90
C ILE A 3 0.38 3.97 -4.40
N ALA A 4 1.51 4.58 -4.05
CA ALA A 4 2.56 3.92 -3.29
C ALA A 4 2.50 4.34 -1.82
N LEU A 5 2.64 3.38 -0.91
CA LEU A 5 2.76 3.63 0.52
C LEU A 5 4.10 3.10 1.06
N VAL A 6 4.71 3.85 1.97
CA VAL A 6 5.84 3.42 2.79
C VAL A 6 5.34 3.33 4.22
N GLY A 7 5.24 2.11 4.75
CA GLY A 7 4.62 1.77 6.01
C GLY A 7 3.15 1.38 5.87
N VAL A 8 2.76 0.24 6.45
CA VAL A 8 1.38 -0.30 6.46
C VAL A 8 0.82 -0.51 7.88
N GLY A 9 1.42 0.13 8.87
CA GLY A 9 0.86 0.24 10.22
C GLY A 9 -0.50 0.96 10.27
N LEU A 10 -0.97 1.34 11.46
CA LEU A 10 -2.35 1.86 11.68
C LEU A 10 -2.78 2.94 10.66
N ILE A 11 -1.93 3.94 10.40
CA ILE A 11 -2.23 5.03 9.47
C ILE A 11 -2.11 4.56 8.02
N GLY A 12 -0.98 3.95 7.65
CA GLY A 12 -0.74 3.49 6.27
C GLY A 12 -1.80 2.52 5.79
N GLY A 13 -2.16 1.54 6.61
CA GLY A 13 -3.21 0.57 6.31
C GLY A 13 -4.59 1.21 6.17
N SER A 14 -4.94 2.18 7.03
CA SER A 14 -6.21 2.92 6.94
C SER A 14 -6.30 3.76 5.67
N VAL A 15 -5.21 4.43 5.30
CA VAL A 15 -5.11 5.21 4.06
C VAL A 15 -5.23 4.31 2.83
N GLY A 16 -4.51 3.19 2.79
CA GLY A 16 -4.59 2.22 1.69
C GLY A 16 -6.01 1.69 1.50
N MET A 17 -6.65 1.26 2.59
CA MET A 17 -8.05 0.83 2.59
C MET A 17 -9.01 1.91 2.05
N ALA A 18 -8.85 3.16 2.51
CA ALA A 18 -9.68 4.26 2.05
C ALA A 18 -9.44 4.56 0.56
N ALA A 19 -8.18 4.55 0.11
CA ALA A 19 -7.82 4.76 -1.28
C ALA A 19 -8.44 3.70 -2.20
N ARG A 20 -8.34 2.42 -1.84
CA ARG A 20 -8.97 1.32 -2.59
C ARG A 20 -10.48 1.49 -2.66
N ARG A 21 -11.15 1.69 -1.52
CA ARG A 21 -12.62 1.76 -1.45
C ARG A 21 -13.21 3.03 -2.05
N ARG A 22 -12.57 4.19 -1.86
CA ARG A 22 -13.14 5.50 -2.24
C ARG A 22 -12.67 5.97 -3.59
N LEU A 23 -11.45 5.61 -4.00
CA LEU A 23 -10.83 6.11 -5.23
C LEU A 23 -10.65 5.00 -6.29
N GLY A 24 -11.01 3.75 -5.97
CA GLY A 24 -10.70 2.61 -6.84
C GLY A 24 -9.21 2.52 -7.15
N ALA A 25 -8.36 2.96 -6.22
CA ALA A 25 -6.93 2.99 -6.43
C ALA A 25 -6.32 1.59 -6.30
N HIS A 26 -5.31 1.31 -7.11
CA HIS A 26 -4.42 0.19 -6.91
C HIS A 26 -3.28 0.63 -5.99
N VAL A 27 -3.11 -0.05 -4.86
CA VAL A 27 -2.18 0.35 -3.80
C VAL A 27 -1.04 -0.66 -3.70
N THR A 28 0.19 -0.21 -4.00
CA THR A 28 1.41 -0.96 -3.73
C THR A 28 2.07 -0.40 -2.48
N ALA A 29 2.56 -1.25 -1.57
CA ALA A 29 3.19 -0.78 -0.34
C ALA A 29 4.44 -1.57 0.06
N TRP A 30 5.31 -0.93 0.83
CA TRP A 30 6.46 -1.55 1.47
C TRP A 30 6.45 -1.26 2.97
N ASP A 31 6.89 -2.20 3.78
CA ASP A 31 7.11 -2.06 5.22
C ASP A 31 8.34 -2.91 5.59
N PRO A 32 9.19 -2.48 6.53
CA PRO A 32 10.27 -3.33 7.04
C PRO A 32 9.76 -4.62 7.73
N ASP A 33 8.52 -4.62 8.23
CA ASP A 33 7.89 -5.80 8.82
C ASP A 33 7.08 -6.59 7.77
N GLY A 34 7.55 -7.80 7.45
CA GLY A 34 6.90 -8.69 6.49
C GLY A 34 5.54 -9.22 6.95
N ASP A 35 5.33 -9.36 8.26
CA ASP A 35 4.05 -9.81 8.81
C ASP A 35 3.00 -8.70 8.67
N ALA A 36 3.41 -7.44 8.81
CA ALA A 36 2.55 -6.29 8.55
C ALA A 36 2.09 -6.24 7.08
N LEU A 37 2.97 -6.56 6.12
CA LEU A 37 2.62 -6.64 4.69
C LEU A 37 1.63 -7.78 4.42
N THR A 38 1.85 -8.95 5.01
CA THR A 38 0.93 -10.10 4.89
C THR A 38 -0.46 -9.75 5.41
N LEU A 39 -0.53 -9.17 6.60
CA LEU A 39 -1.78 -8.73 7.20
C LEU A 39 -2.48 -7.62 6.39
N ALA A 40 -1.70 -6.70 5.81
CA ALA A 40 -2.23 -5.64 4.97
C ALA A 40 -2.86 -6.18 3.67
N LEU A 41 -2.27 -7.21 3.06
CA LEU A 41 -2.84 -7.90 1.91
C LEU A 41 -4.14 -8.62 2.30
N GLU A 42 -4.11 -9.42 3.37
CA GLU A 42 -5.28 -10.18 3.84
C GLU A 42 -6.48 -9.28 4.17
N ARG A 43 -6.22 -8.13 4.80
CA ARG A 43 -7.24 -7.14 5.15
C ARG A 43 -7.68 -6.25 3.98
N GLY A 44 -7.04 -6.39 2.81
CA GLY A 44 -7.31 -5.55 1.66
C GLY A 44 -6.95 -4.08 1.89
N ALA A 45 -5.93 -3.81 2.70
CA ALA A 45 -5.36 -2.47 2.84
C ALA A 45 -4.50 -2.10 1.62
N ILE A 46 -3.87 -3.09 1.00
CA ILE A 46 -3.03 -2.95 -0.19
C ILE A 46 -3.40 -4.02 -1.22
N ASP A 47 -3.03 -3.80 -2.49
CA ASP A 47 -3.17 -4.78 -3.57
C ASP A 47 -1.87 -5.55 -3.82
N GLU A 48 -0.72 -4.93 -3.52
CA GLU A 48 0.60 -5.50 -3.79
C GLU A 48 1.61 -5.09 -2.72
N ALA A 49 2.41 -6.06 -2.26
CA ALA A 49 3.58 -5.81 -1.42
C ALA A 49 4.84 -5.68 -2.29
N ALA A 50 5.54 -4.56 -2.15
CA ALA A 50 6.81 -4.31 -2.83
C ALA A 50 7.98 -4.96 -2.08
N ALA A 51 8.99 -5.44 -2.81
CA ALA A 51 10.21 -6.02 -2.21
C ALA A 51 11.13 -4.97 -1.57
N GLY A 52 10.93 -3.69 -1.89
CA GLY A 52 11.68 -2.55 -1.36
C GLY A 52 11.05 -1.22 -1.73
N VAL A 53 11.48 -0.15 -1.08
CA VAL A 53 11.03 1.21 -1.40
C VAL A 53 11.31 1.58 -2.86
N SER A 54 12.46 1.17 -3.40
CA SER A 54 12.85 1.41 -4.79
C SER A 54 11.95 0.72 -5.84
N SER A 55 11.25 -0.34 -5.45
CA SER A 55 10.32 -1.05 -6.34
C SER A 55 8.88 -0.51 -6.29
N LEU A 56 8.58 0.45 -5.41
CA LEU A 56 7.24 1.03 -5.32
C LEU A 56 6.78 1.68 -6.63
N ARG A 57 5.47 1.63 -6.89
CA ARG A 57 4.83 2.17 -8.09
C ARG A 57 3.62 3.02 -7.71
N GLY A 58 3.87 4.30 -7.46
CA GLY A 58 2.81 5.31 -7.34
C GLY A 58 2.54 5.98 -8.68
N ALA A 59 1.45 6.75 -8.79
CA ALA A 59 1.35 7.75 -9.83
C ALA A 59 2.49 8.76 -9.64
N GLY A 60 3.33 8.96 -10.66
CA GLY A 60 4.32 10.02 -10.64
C GLY A 60 3.64 11.39 -10.62
N ALA A 61 4.30 12.39 -10.04
CA ALA A 61 3.92 13.78 -10.25
C ALA A 61 4.15 14.12 -11.73
N GLY A 62 3.09 14.05 -12.51
CA GLY A 62 3.02 14.66 -13.84
C GLY A 62 2.67 16.13 -13.72
#